data_AF-A0AAU4XUY1-F1
#
_entry.id   AF-A0AAU4XUY1-F1
#
_cell.length_a   1.000
_cell.length_b   1.000
_cell.length_c   1.000
_cell.angle_alpha   90.00
_cell.angle_beta   90.00
_cell.angle_gamma   90.00
#
_symmetry.space_group_name_H-M   'P 1'
#
loop_
_entity.id
_entity.type
_entity.pdbx_description
1 polymer ?
#
loop_
_entity_poly.entity_id
_entity_poly.type
_entity_poly.pdbx_seq_one_letter_code
_entity_poly.pdbx_strand_id
1 'polypeptide(L)'
;MLRDRLRGELVEPSDPGFALARQLQNTEYDTVRPHAVAYCAGEDDVVACLRHAREQGLRVHIRGNGHSMNGWSTGEGLVVDLSRMNHAVADGPHVRLGAGVQSLDALASLKPQRRQIVTGTFPTVSVGGFLTGGGIGWQTRRFGTGSDRIAAARVVLADGRVVRCSAAEEPDLYWALRGGGGGSFGVVTEFEVLPVDAPTLTAFETLWAYEDAVDVLTAWQEWCVSGPEELGTSLVVLPGMFGPGGRPVVRVWGVHLGAPAQAEAELDALTERAAAKPLSRTVGAPGPYADVMHEALCGSLTVAQCHRTGTGEEAEGHRHPYTRQSYRLTGRAATRAESAALLDAWDPALDQEGRERYLLCIAVGGAANRVSPTATAYAHRDAQFLIGYQMACRDLAADPGAPGRLTAWADRAAAALEPLACGSYVNFPSSRVGQDWEKDFFGENRARLREVKRAYDPDDFFRHAQSIGGRPLTTKAAS
;
A
#
# COMPACT_ATOMS: atom_id res chain seq x y z
N MET A 1 -1.23 7.48 -35.44
CA MET A 1 -0.55 6.57 -34.50
C MET A 1 -1.15 6.77 -33.11
N LEU A 2 -0.81 5.99 -32.07
CA LEU A 2 -1.36 6.23 -30.71
C LEU A 2 -0.99 7.63 -30.21
N ARG A 3 0.27 8.04 -30.43
CA ARG A 3 0.80 9.36 -30.07
C ARG A 3 -0.11 10.53 -30.49
N ASP A 4 -0.64 10.49 -31.71
CA ASP A 4 -1.50 11.55 -32.26
C ASP A 4 -2.92 11.59 -31.68
N ARG A 5 -3.31 10.57 -30.91
CA ARG A 5 -4.64 10.44 -30.29
C ARG A 5 -4.64 10.78 -28.80
N LEU A 6 -3.46 11.00 -28.20
CA LEU A 6 -3.33 11.33 -26.78
C LEU A 6 -3.20 12.84 -26.59
N ARG A 7 -3.89 13.37 -25.59
CA ARG A 7 -3.59 14.71 -25.04
C ARG A 7 -2.37 14.67 -24.11
N GLY A 8 -2.20 13.54 -23.43
CA GLY A 8 -1.02 13.22 -22.65
C GLY A 8 0.18 12.88 -23.51
N GLU A 9 1.15 12.20 -22.90
CA GLU A 9 2.42 11.88 -23.56
C GLU A 9 2.56 10.38 -23.79
N LEU A 10 3.03 10.00 -24.98
CA LEU A 10 3.52 8.65 -25.26
C LEU A 10 5.04 8.66 -25.24
N VAL A 11 5.64 7.77 -24.45
CA VAL A 11 7.10 7.58 -24.37
C VAL A 11 7.42 6.18 -24.90
N GLU A 12 8.13 6.12 -26.02
CA GLU A 12 8.53 4.91 -26.73
C GLU A 12 10.01 4.58 -26.47
N PRO A 13 10.48 3.34 -26.71
CA PRO A 13 11.86 2.93 -26.45
C PRO A 13 12.95 3.79 -27.11
N SER A 14 12.63 4.44 -28.23
CA SER A 14 13.53 5.37 -28.93
C SER A 14 13.62 6.76 -28.29
N ASP A 15 12.69 7.12 -27.41
CA ASP A 15 12.63 8.45 -26.81
C ASP A 15 13.65 8.58 -25.67
N PRO A 16 14.35 9.74 -25.55
CA PRO A 16 15.34 9.95 -24.50
C PRO A 16 14.82 9.71 -23.07
N GLY A 17 13.53 10.01 -22.82
CA GLY A 17 12.88 9.85 -21.51
C GLY A 17 12.52 8.41 -21.14
N PHE A 18 12.64 7.44 -22.05
CA PHE A 18 12.13 6.08 -21.83
C PHE A 18 12.79 5.36 -20.65
N ALA A 19 14.09 5.59 -20.45
CA ALA A 19 14.86 4.97 -19.37
C ALA A 19 14.28 5.30 -17.98
N LEU A 20 13.73 6.51 -17.83
CA LEU A 20 13.07 6.98 -16.63
C LEU A 20 11.59 6.58 -16.59
N ALA A 21 10.87 6.71 -17.72
CA ALA A 21 9.43 6.48 -17.78
C ALA A 21 9.02 5.07 -17.35
N ARG A 22 9.84 4.07 -17.70
CA ARG A 22 9.59 2.65 -17.37
C ARG A 22 9.88 2.26 -15.91
N GLN A 23 10.54 3.11 -15.13
CA GLN A 23 10.98 2.78 -13.76
C GLN A 23 9.80 2.77 -12.79
N LEU A 24 9.75 1.81 -11.87
CA LEU A 24 8.77 1.75 -10.77
C LEU A 24 9.35 2.27 -9.44
N GLN A 25 8.59 2.21 -8.36
CA GLN A 25 9.13 2.46 -7.01
C GLN A 25 10.21 1.42 -6.64
N ASN A 26 10.06 0.18 -7.08
CA ASN A 26 11.03 -0.90 -6.84
C ASN A 26 12.03 -1.01 -8.01
N THR A 27 13.33 -1.05 -7.70
CA THR A 27 14.40 -1.11 -8.72
C THR A 27 14.53 -2.48 -9.39
N GLU A 28 14.01 -3.54 -8.77
CA GLU A 28 13.99 -4.91 -9.35
C GLU A 28 13.40 -4.93 -10.76
N TYR A 29 12.45 -4.04 -11.05
CA TYR A 29 11.76 -3.99 -12.33
C TYR A 29 12.44 -3.06 -13.36
N ASP A 30 13.62 -2.51 -13.05
CA ASP A 30 14.41 -1.69 -14.00
C ASP A 30 15.02 -2.51 -15.14
N THR A 31 14.83 -3.83 -15.17
CA THR A 31 15.16 -4.66 -16.32
C THR A 31 13.99 -4.77 -17.30
N VAL A 32 12.76 -4.51 -16.87
CA VAL A 32 11.55 -4.61 -17.70
C VAL A 32 11.53 -3.53 -18.78
N ARG A 33 11.15 -3.93 -20.00
CA ARG A 33 11.06 -3.06 -21.18
C ARG A 33 9.63 -3.11 -21.77
N PRO A 34 8.74 -2.18 -21.39
CA PRO A 34 7.42 -2.07 -22.03
C PRO A 34 7.53 -1.64 -23.50
N HIS A 35 6.46 -1.87 -24.27
CA HIS A 35 6.37 -1.39 -25.66
C HIS A 35 6.31 0.13 -25.71
N ALA A 36 5.59 0.75 -24.78
CA ALA A 36 5.54 2.19 -24.57
C ALA A 36 4.94 2.49 -23.19
N VAL A 37 5.14 3.71 -22.70
CA VAL A 37 4.47 4.27 -21.52
C VAL A 37 3.60 5.43 -21.97
N ALA A 38 2.29 5.34 -21.75
CA ALA A 38 1.34 6.40 -22.05
C ALA A 38 0.94 7.12 -20.75
N TYR A 39 1.42 8.34 -20.56
CA TYR A 39 1.00 9.23 -19.48
C TYR A 39 -0.32 9.90 -19.83
N CYS A 40 -1.43 9.29 -19.42
CA CYS A 40 -2.77 9.76 -19.74
C CYS A 40 -3.12 11.05 -18.98
N ALA A 41 -3.57 12.08 -19.71
CA ALA A 41 -4.03 13.34 -19.12
C ALA A 41 -5.52 13.31 -18.72
N GLY A 42 -6.28 12.32 -19.19
CA GLY A 42 -7.71 12.18 -18.90
C GLY A 42 -8.29 10.89 -19.48
N GLU A 43 -9.60 10.68 -19.32
CA GLU A 43 -10.26 9.41 -19.65
C GLU A 43 -10.19 9.06 -21.14
N ASP A 44 -10.27 10.07 -22.02
CA ASP A 44 -10.18 9.85 -23.47
C ASP A 44 -8.84 9.24 -23.88
N ASP A 45 -7.75 9.60 -23.19
CA ASP A 45 -6.42 9.02 -23.43
C ASP A 45 -6.39 7.55 -23.02
N VAL A 46 -7.03 7.22 -21.90
CA VAL A 46 -7.18 5.83 -21.43
C VAL A 46 -7.96 5.03 -22.47
N VAL A 47 -9.11 5.54 -22.91
CA VAL A 47 -9.93 4.90 -23.97
C VAL A 47 -9.11 4.67 -25.24
N ALA A 48 -8.33 5.68 -25.68
CA ALA A 48 -7.45 5.56 -26.84
C ALA A 48 -6.38 4.47 -26.64
N CYS A 49 -5.78 4.40 -25.44
CA CYS A 49 -4.80 3.37 -25.09
C CYS A 49 -5.41 1.96 -25.10
N LEU A 50 -6.57 1.76 -24.47
CA LEU A 50 -7.21 0.44 -24.41
C LEU A 50 -7.63 -0.03 -25.82
N ARG A 51 -8.19 0.88 -26.63
CA ARG A 51 -8.53 0.60 -28.02
C ARG A 51 -7.29 0.19 -28.81
N HIS A 52 -6.20 0.96 -28.70
CA HIS A 52 -4.94 0.65 -29.39
C HIS A 52 -4.37 -0.70 -28.93
N ALA A 53 -4.34 -0.96 -27.62
CA ALA A 53 -3.87 -2.23 -27.09
C ALA A 53 -4.68 -3.41 -27.63
N ARG A 54 -6.01 -3.28 -27.73
CA ARG A 54 -6.87 -4.29 -28.35
C ARG A 54 -6.60 -4.46 -29.85
N GLU A 55 -6.46 -3.36 -30.60
CA GLU A 55 -6.14 -3.38 -32.04
C GLU A 55 -4.79 -4.06 -32.33
N GLN A 56 -3.81 -3.91 -31.42
CA GLN A 56 -2.45 -4.43 -31.57
C GLN A 56 -2.19 -5.73 -30.80
N GLY A 57 -3.17 -6.26 -30.06
CA GLY A 57 -2.98 -7.43 -29.20
C GLY A 57 -1.97 -7.23 -28.05
N LEU A 58 -1.77 -5.99 -27.60
CA LEU A 58 -0.85 -5.66 -26.52
C LEU A 58 -1.50 -5.94 -25.16
N ARG A 59 -0.71 -6.43 -24.21
CA ARG A 59 -1.11 -6.43 -22.80
C ARG A 59 -1.15 -5.00 -22.27
N VAL A 60 -2.10 -4.73 -21.38
CA VAL A 60 -2.22 -3.44 -20.68
C VAL A 60 -1.72 -3.60 -19.25
N HIS A 61 -0.83 -2.70 -18.84
CA HIS A 61 -0.39 -2.58 -17.45
C HIS A 61 -0.88 -1.25 -16.90
N ILE A 62 -1.78 -1.29 -15.92
CA ILE A 62 -2.34 -0.09 -15.32
C ILE A 62 -1.39 0.40 -14.23
N ARG A 63 -1.04 1.67 -14.29
CA ARG A 63 -0.08 2.27 -13.37
C ARG A 63 -0.63 3.54 -12.77
N GLY A 64 -0.72 3.58 -11.43
CA GLY A 64 -0.84 4.84 -10.68
C GLY A 64 0.51 5.54 -10.68
N ASN A 65 1.33 5.30 -9.66
CA ASN A 65 2.71 5.82 -9.59
C ASN A 65 3.79 4.74 -9.38
N GLY A 66 3.43 3.46 -9.45
CA GLY A 66 4.40 2.35 -9.52
C GLY A 66 4.76 1.71 -8.18
N HIS A 67 3.90 1.84 -7.16
CA HIS A 67 4.04 1.21 -5.84
C HIS A 67 3.60 -0.27 -5.77
N SER A 68 3.28 -0.91 -6.91
CA SER A 68 3.00 -2.36 -6.91
C SER A 68 4.25 -3.14 -6.49
N MET A 69 4.23 -3.74 -5.29
CA MET A 69 5.40 -4.44 -4.72
C MET A 69 5.87 -5.61 -5.61
N ASN A 70 4.92 -6.27 -6.27
CA ASN A 70 5.16 -7.38 -7.19
C ASN A 70 5.23 -6.95 -8.68
N GLY A 71 5.34 -5.64 -8.95
CA GLY A 71 5.66 -5.12 -10.28
C GLY A 71 4.52 -5.18 -11.31
N TRP A 72 3.26 -5.38 -10.92
CA TRP A 72 2.15 -5.54 -11.87
C TRP A 72 1.74 -4.28 -12.64
N SER A 73 2.38 -3.15 -12.33
CA SER A 73 2.19 -1.87 -13.03
C SER A 73 3.20 -1.67 -14.18
N THR A 74 3.93 -2.72 -14.55
CA THR A 74 4.83 -2.75 -15.71
C THR A 74 4.92 -4.16 -16.28
N GLY A 75 5.40 -4.28 -17.52
CA GLY A 75 5.61 -5.54 -18.20
C GLY A 75 5.76 -5.35 -19.70
N GLU A 76 5.89 -6.47 -20.43
CA GLU A 76 5.74 -6.44 -21.87
C GLU A 76 4.31 -6.00 -22.23
N GLY A 77 4.19 -4.89 -22.96
CA GLY A 77 2.90 -4.34 -23.40
C GLY A 77 2.87 -2.83 -23.30
N LEU A 78 1.67 -2.24 -23.30
CA LEU A 78 1.45 -0.81 -23.09
C LEU A 78 1.24 -0.54 -21.60
N VAL A 79 2.05 0.35 -21.03
CA VAL A 79 1.79 0.90 -19.69
C VAL A 79 0.84 2.08 -19.84
N VAL A 80 -0.32 2.00 -19.19
CA VAL A 80 -1.31 3.08 -19.08
C VAL A 80 -1.08 3.75 -17.72
N ASP A 81 -0.35 4.86 -17.76
CA ASP A 81 0.09 5.60 -16.58
C ASP A 81 -0.87 6.75 -16.27
N LEU A 82 -1.42 6.73 -15.06
CA LEU A 82 -2.45 7.66 -14.57
C LEU A 82 -1.86 8.77 -13.71
N SER A 83 -0.53 8.86 -13.57
CA SER A 83 0.12 9.79 -12.63
C SER A 83 -0.16 11.27 -12.92
N ARG A 84 -0.66 11.61 -14.12
CA ARG A 84 -1.09 12.97 -14.48
C ARG A 84 -2.54 13.29 -14.12
N MET A 85 -3.34 12.28 -13.77
CA MET A 85 -4.65 12.46 -13.16
C MET A 85 -4.46 12.63 -11.64
N ASN A 86 -3.81 13.72 -11.23
CA ASN A 86 -3.27 13.91 -9.88
C ASN A 86 -3.93 15.04 -9.07
N HIS A 87 -5.22 15.30 -9.31
CA HIS A 87 -5.96 16.32 -8.56
C HIS A 87 -6.59 15.75 -7.28
N ALA A 88 -6.75 16.63 -6.29
CA ALA A 88 -7.61 16.41 -5.11
C ALA A 88 -8.36 17.70 -4.81
N VAL A 89 -9.68 17.72 -5.00
CA VAL A 89 -10.51 18.92 -4.86
C VAL A 89 -11.75 18.63 -4.03
N ALA A 90 -12.11 19.55 -3.14
CA ALA A 90 -13.38 19.48 -2.43
C ALA A 90 -14.55 19.74 -3.41
N ASP A 91 -15.57 18.88 -3.39
CA ASP A 91 -16.75 18.97 -4.24
C ASP A 91 -18.01 18.62 -3.42
N GLY A 92 -18.65 19.66 -2.87
CA GLY A 92 -19.82 19.52 -2.00
C GLY A 92 -19.53 18.63 -0.78
N PRO A 93 -20.26 17.52 -0.59
CA PRO A 93 -20.04 16.59 0.52
C PRO A 93 -18.87 15.63 0.30
N HIS A 94 -18.28 15.60 -0.90
CA HIS A 94 -17.22 14.69 -1.28
C HIS A 94 -15.89 15.42 -1.51
N VAL A 95 -14.83 14.65 -1.70
CA VAL A 95 -13.61 15.08 -2.40
C VAL A 95 -13.48 14.27 -3.68
N ARG A 96 -13.15 14.95 -4.77
CA ARG A 96 -12.83 14.33 -6.06
C ARG A 96 -11.33 14.12 -6.17
N LEU A 97 -10.93 12.89 -6.45
CA LEU A 97 -9.54 12.48 -6.49
C LEU A 97 -9.25 11.84 -7.85
N GLY A 98 -8.29 12.38 -8.60
CA GLY A 98 -7.75 11.70 -9.76
C GLY A 98 -7.00 10.43 -9.31
N ALA A 99 -7.11 9.34 -10.06
CA ALA A 99 -6.57 8.04 -9.63
C ALA A 99 -5.04 8.03 -9.41
N GLY A 100 -4.32 8.98 -10.02
CA GLY A 100 -2.88 9.15 -9.89
C GLY A 100 -2.44 10.04 -8.73
N VAL A 101 -3.34 10.75 -8.03
CA VAL A 101 -2.93 11.66 -6.95
C VAL A 101 -2.27 10.88 -5.82
N GLN A 102 -1.12 11.37 -5.34
CA GLN A 102 -0.39 10.74 -4.25
C GLN A 102 -0.93 11.21 -2.90
N SER A 103 -0.73 10.38 -1.87
CA SER A 103 -1.31 10.60 -0.54
C SER A 103 -0.98 11.98 0.01
N LEU A 104 0.29 12.39 -0.04
CA LEU A 104 0.71 13.67 0.52
C LEU A 104 0.23 14.88 -0.32
N ASP A 105 0.22 14.77 -1.64
CA ASP A 105 -0.30 15.82 -2.54
C ASP A 105 -1.80 16.07 -2.30
N ALA A 106 -2.56 14.98 -2.09
CA ALA A 106 -3.97 15.07 -1.76
C ALA A 106 -4.19 15.74 -0.39
N LEU A 107 -3.42 15.37 0.63
CA LEU A 107 -3.49 16.01 1.96
C LEU A 107 -3.13 17.50 1.89
N ALA A 108 -2.08 17.86 1.17
CA ALA A 108 -1.65 19.25 1.01
C ALA A 108 -2.72 20.10 0.31
N SER A 109 -3.34 19.55 -0.75
CA SER A 109 -4.38 20.23 -1.53
C SER A 109 -5.69 20.41 -0.77
N LEU A 110 -6.05 19.43 0.10
CA LEU A 110 -7.29 19.44 0.87
C LEU A 110 -7.18 20.22 2.21
N LYS A 111 -5.97 20.40 2.72
CA LYS A 111 -5.69 21.08 3.99
C LYS A 111 -6.37 22.47 4.10
N PRO A 112 -6.31 23.37 3.10
CA PRO A 112 -6.95 24.69 3.20
C PRO A 112 -8.47 24.62 3.36
N GLN A 113 -9.11 23.54 2.90
CA GLN A 113 -10.55 23.34 3.05
C GLN A 113 -10.93 22.54 4.31
N ARG A 114 -9.96 22.24 5.19
CA ARG A 114 -10.14 21.44 6.42
C ARG A 114 -10.77 20.06 6.18
N ARG A 115 -10.53 19.50 4.98
CA ARG A 115 -10.91 18.14 4.61
C ARG A 115 -9.66 17.27 4.59
N GLN A 116 -9.83 15.99 4.86
CA GLN A 116 -8.78 14.99 4.64
C GLN A 116 -9.36 13.70 4.09
N ILE A 117 -8.47 12.84 3.61
CA ILE A 117 -8.76 11.48 3.19
C ILE A 117 -8.02 10.48 4.08
N VAL A 118 -8.52 9.25 4.13
CA VAL A 118 -7.77 8.13 4.70
C VAL A 118 -6.57 7.85 3.77
N THR A 119 -5.36 7.87 4.32
CA THR A 119 -4.12 7.56 3.60
C THR A 119 -3.37 6.40 4.24
N GLY A 120 -2.42 5.83 3.51
CA GLY A 120 -1.43 4.90 4.06
C GLY A 120 -0.32 5.63 4.82
N THR A 121 0.77 4.91 5.07
CA THR A 121 1.97 5.40 5.79
C THR A 121 3.17 5.59 4.87
N PHE A 122 2.94 5.82 3.57
CA PHE A 122 3.96 6.18 2.59
C PHE A 122 3.48 7.39 1.77
N PRO A 123 4.30 8.44 1.60
CA PRO A 123 3.83 9.74 1.13
C PRO A 123 3.44 9.72 -0.35
N THR A 124 4.16 8.90 -1.13
CA THR A 124 4.07 8.84 -2.59
C THR A 124 3.18 7.73 -3.10
N VAL A 125 2.30 7.14 -2.29
CA VAL A 125 1.36 6.11 -2.78
C VAL A 125 0.16 6.77 -3.45
N SER A 126 -0.16 6.38 -4.69
CA SER A 126 -1.32 6.89 -5.43
C SER A 126 -2.62 6.29 -4.92
N VAL A 127 -3.68 7.10 -4.89
CA VAL A 127 -5.00 6.68 -4.40
C VAL A 127 -5.63 5.54 -5.22
N GLY A 128 -5.32 5.40 -6.52
CA GLY A 128 -5.92 4.40 -7.40
C GLY A 128 -5.79 2.96 -6.88
N GLY A 129 -4.57 2.46 -6.78
CA GLY A 129 -4.31 1.13 -6.21
C GLY A 129 -4.61 1.07 -4.71
N PHE A 130 -4.31 2.14 -3.97
CA PHE A 130 -4.53 2.21 -2.53
C PHE A 130 -5.99 1.98 -2.14
N LEU A 131 -6.91 2.79 -2.68
CA LEU A 131 -8.34 2.72 -2.35
C LEU A 131 -8.96 1.43 -2.87
N THR A 132 -8.57 0.96 -4.04
CA THR A 132 -9.19 -0.22 -4.64
C THR A 132 -8.77 -1.56 -4.02
N GLY A 133 -7.59 -1.61 -3.41
CA GLY A 133 -7.16 -2.75 -2.60
C GLY A 133 -7.65 -2.71 -1.14
N GLY A 134 -8.28 -1.62 -0.71
CA GLY A 134 -8.83 -1.44 0.64
C GLY A 134 -8.39 -0.12 1.29
N GLY A 135 -7.10 0.20 1.24
CA GLY A 135 -6.50 1.37 1.86
C GLY A 135 -6.45 1.32 3.40
N ILE A 136 -5.33 0.83 3.96
CA ILE A 136 -5.10 0.79 5.41
C ILE A 136 -3.94 1.70 5.84
N GLY A 137 -3.99 2.17 7.08
CA GLY A 137 -2.98 3.04 7.70
C GLY A 137 -3.40 3.45 9.12
N TRP A 138 -2.76 4.47 9.70
CA TRP A 138 -3.05 4.90 11.08
C TRP A 138 -4.50 5.35 11.32
N GLN A 139 -5.18 5.80 10.27
CA GLN A 139 -6.57 6.25 10.34
C GLN A 139 -7.59 5.09 10.33
N THR A 140 -7.16 3.86 10.03
CA THR A 140 -8.07 2.74 9.79
C THR A 140 -8.93 2.41 11.01
N ARG A 141 -8.33 2.46 12.22
CA ARG A 141 -9.05 2.16 13.47
C ARG A 141 -10.19 3.13 13.75
N ARG A 142 -10.02 4.41 13.44
CA ARG A 142 -11.06 5.42 13.70
C ARG A 142 -12.06 5.57 12.55
N PHE A 143 -11.59 5.47 11.32
CA PHE A 143 -12.33 5.89 10.13
C PHE A 143 -12.62 4.77 9.14
N GLY A 144 -12.24 3.52 9.44
CA GLY A 144 -12.40 2.41 8.52
C GLY A 144 -11.35 2.41 7.40
N THR A 145 -11.47 1.48 6.46
CA THR A 145 -10.57 1.42 5.31
C THR A 145 -10.85 2.59 4.35
N GLY A 146 -9.86 3.01 3.56
CA GLY A 146 -10.07 4.04 2.54
C GLY A 146 -11.18 3.66 1.54
N SER A 147 -11.29 2.36 1.22
CA SER A 147 -12.32 1.80 0.35
C SER A 147 -13.73 1.94 0.93
N ASP A 148 -13.90 2.06 2.24
CA ASP A 148 -15.20 2.28 2.89
C ASP A 148 -15.73 3.71 2.68
N ARG A 149 -14.87 4.59 2.20
CA ARG A 149 -15.17 6.00 1.95
C ARG A 149 -15.45 6.29 0.48
N ILE A 150 -15.25 5.35 -0.44
CA ILE A 150 -15.60 5.53 -1.85
C ILE A 150 -17.13 5.67 -1.97
N ALA A 151 -17.60 6.82 -2.46
CA ALA A 151 -19.00 7.08 -2.77
C ALA A 151 -19.31 6.72 -4.23
N ALA A 152 -18.39 7.04 -5.13
CA ALA A 152 -18.45 6.66 -6.54
C ALA A 152 -17.08 6.64 -7.19
N ALA A 153 -16.99 6.07 -8.39
CA ALA A 153 -15.79 6.13 -9.22
C ALA A 153 -16.16 6.19 -10.70
N ARG A 154 -15.28 6.82 -11.50
CA ARG A 154 -15.32 6.77 -12.97
C ARG A 154 -14.34 5.72 -13.47
N VAL A 155 -14.79 4.85 -14.37
CA VAL A 155 -14.06 3.65 -14.79
C VAL A 155 -14.12 3.51 -16.30
N VAL A 156 -12.97 3.31 -16.93
CA VAL A 156 -12.87 2.90 -18.33
C VAL A 156 -12.80 1.39 -18.41
N LEU A 157 -13.80 0.77 -19.05
CA LEU A 157 -13.91 -0.68 -19.22
C LEU A 157 -13.08 -1.17 -20.41
N ALA A 158 -12.92 -2.50 -20.53
CA ALA A 158 -12.11 -3.13 -21.58
C ALA A 158 -12.61 -2.81 -23.00
N ASP A 159 -13.92 -2.63 -23.17
CA ASP A 159 -14.55 -2.24 -24.44
C ASP A 159 -14.40 -0.74 -24.76
N GLY A 160 -13.84 0.05 -23.85
CA GLY A 160 -13.64 1.50 -23.97
C GLY A 160 -14.82 2.34 -23.52
N ARG A 161 -15.91 1.76 -22.99
CA ARG A 161 -16.97 2.55 -22.34
C ARG A 161 -16.45 3.18 -21.06
N VAL A 162 -16.89 4.40 -20.80
CA VAL A 162 -16.69 5.09 -19.52
C VAL A 162 -17.98 4.99 -18.72
N VAL A 163 -17.89 4.41 -17.53
CA VAL A 163 -19.03 4.27 -16.62
C VAL A 163 -18.76 4.97 -15.30
N ARG A 164 -19.82 5.45 -14.65
CA ARG A 164 -19.78 5.85 -13.24
C ARG A 164 -20.38 4.71 -12.43
N CYS A 165 -19.67 4.23 -11.42
CA CYS A 165 -20.19 3.25 -10.49
C CYS A 165 -20.38 3.85 -9.09
N SER A 166 -21.51 3.55 -8.46
CA SER A 166 -21.91 3.95 -7.12
C SER A 166 -22.90 2.92 -6.55
N ALA A 167 -23.50 3.19 -5.39
CA ALA A 167 -24.57 2.32 -4.88
C ALA A 167 -25.83 2.28 -5.78
N ALA A 168 -26.04 3.30 -6.63
CA ALA A 168 -27.22 3.42 -7.50
C ALA A 168 -26.93 3.10 -8.99
N GLU A 169 -25.66 3.11 -9.40
CA GLU A 169 -25.23 2.93 -10.79
C GLU A 169 -24.12 1.89 -10.81
N GLU A 170 -24.21 0.84 -11.63
CA GLU A 170 -23.21 -0.24 -11.68
C GLU A 170 -22.82 -0.78 -10.27
N PRO A 171 -23.79 -1.17 -9.42
CA PRO A 171 -23.55 -1.46 -7.99
C PRO A 171 -22.60 -2.65 -7.76
N ASP A 172 -22.54 -3.59 -8.70
CA ASP A 172 -21.63 -4.73 -8.61
C ASP A 172 -20.17 -4.33 -8.88
N LEU A 173 -19.93 -3.45 -9.86
CA LEU A 173 -18.60 -2.86 -10.08
C LEU A 173 -18.20 -1.97 -8.90
N TYR A 174 -19.12 -1.16 -8.40
CA TYR A 174 -18.90 -0.32 -7.21
C TYR A 174 -18.48 -1.16 -5.98
N TRP A 175 -19.18 -2.28 -5.74
CA TRP A 175 -18.83 -3.21 -4.68
C TRP A 175 -17.44 -3.83 -4.89
N ALA A 176 -17.14 -4.27 -6.12
CA ALA A 176 -15.88 -4.93 -6.45
C ALA A 176 -14.66 -4.01 -6.33
N LEU A 177 -14.80 -2.74 -6.70
CA LEU A 177 -13.73 -1.74 -6.55
C LEU A 177 -13.41 -1.43 -5.09
N ARG A 178 -14.28 -1.76 -4.13
CA ARG A 178 -14.05 -1.51 -2.70
C ARG A 178 -13.35 -2.69 -2.02
N GLY A 179 -12.12 -3.00 -2.49
CA GLY A 179 -11.25 -4.02 -1.90
C GLY A 179 -10.87 -5.18 -2.83
N GLY A 180 -11.39 -5.24 -4.05
CA GLY A 180 -11.12 -6.33 -5.00
C GLY A 180 -9.76 -6.23 -5.70
N GLY A 181 -8.96 -5.21 -5.41
CA GLY A 181 -7.69 -4.96 -6.10
C GLY A 181 -7.93 -4.30 -7.46
N GLY A 182 -7.62 -3.01 -7.54
CA GLY A 182 -7.80 -2.22 -8.76
C GLY A 182 -7.01 -2.79 -9.93
N GLY A 183 -7.62 -2.76 -11.10
CA GLY A 183 -7.01 -3.28 -12.32
C GLY A 183 -7.44 -4.69 -12.72
N SER A 184 -8.40 -5.31 -12.02
CA SER A 184 -9.07 -6.53 -12.53
C SER A 184 -10.33 -6.25 -13.35
N PHE A 185 -10.95 -5.07 -13.22
CA PHE A 185 -12.29 -4.79 -13.77
C PHE A 185 -12.33 -3.61 -14.76
N GLY A 186 -11.29 -2.78 -14.78
CA GLY A 186 -11.30 -1.52 -15.48
C GLY A 186 -10.20 -0.58 -14.98
N VAL A 187 -9.98 0.50 -15.71
CA VAL A 187 -9.08 1.58 -15.34
C VAL A 187 -9.90 2.64 -14.60
N VAL A 188 -9.72 2.74 -13.28
CA VAL A 188 -10.35 3.82 -12.51
C VAL A 188 -9.58 5.12 -12.78
N THR A 189 -10.29 6.16 -13.19
CA THR A 189 -9.72 7.46 -13.58
C THR A 189 -9.94 8.52 -12.50
N GLU A 190 -11.05 8.43 -11.77
CA GLU A 190 -11.42 9.37 -10.71
C GLU A 190 -12.29 8.71 -9.64
N PHE A 191 -12.14 9.14 -8.39
CA PHE A 191 -12.99 8.76 -7.26
C PHE A 191 -13.74 9.97 -6.71
N GLU A 192 -14.98 9.73 -6.28
CA GLU A 192 -15.68 10.57 -5.30
C GLU A 192 -15.57 9.87 -3.94
N VAL A 193 -14.97 10.54 -2.96
CA VAL A 193 -14.71 9.98 -1.62
C VAL A 193 -15.38 10.85 -0.56
N LEU A 194 -16.02 10.20 0.41
CA LEU A 194 -16.48 10.87 1.64
C LEU A 194 -15.24 11.28 2.45
N PRO A 195 -14.96 12.59 2.61
CA PRO A 195 -13.85 13.04 3.41
C PRO A 195 -14.10 12.71 4.88
N VAL A 196 -13.05 12.79 5.68
CA VAL A 196 -13.20 12.92 7.13
C VAL A 196 -12.85 14.34 7.54
N ASP A 197 -13.44 14.81 8.64
CA ASP A 197 -13.11 16.12 9.20
C ASP A 197 -11.70 16.06 9.73
N ALA A 198 -10.84 16.99 9.29
CA ALA A 198 -9.42 16.99 9.63
C ALA A 198 -9.19 17.27 11.12
N PRO A 199 -8.92 16.25 11.96
CA PRO A 199 -8.72 16.46 13.37
C PRO A 199 -7.31 17.03 13.59
N THR A 200 -7.16 17.71 14.70
CA THR A 200 -5.82 17.93 15.24
C THR A 200 -5.31 16.60 15.79
N LEU A 201 -4.09 16.23 15.40
CA LEU A 201 -3.46 14.97 15.77
C LEU A 201 -2.15 15.23 16.51
N THR A 202 -1.83 14.35 17.44
CA THR A 202 -0.54 14.32 18.12
C THR A 202 0.26 13.14 17.61
N ALA A 203 1.41 13.40 16.99
CA ALA A 203 2.37 12.36 16.62
C ALA A 203 3.15 11.88 17.84
N PHE A 204 3.54 10.61 17.85
CA PHE A 204 4.45 10.10 18.86
C PHE A 204 5.42 9.06 18.29
N GLU A 205 6.51 8.87 19.01
CA GLU A 205 7.50 7.84 18.75
C GLU A 205 8.13 7.36 20.06
N THR A 206 8.41 6.06 20.14
CA THR A 206 9.25 5.47 21.18
C THR A 206 10.24 4.51 20.54
N LEU A 207 11.47 4.49 21.06
CA LEU A 207 12.50 3.50 20.72
C LEU A 207 12.78 2.64 21.93
N TRP A 208 12.92 1.33 21.72
CA TRP A 208 13.11 0.32 22.75
C TRP A 208 14.33 -0.53 22.43
N ALA A 209 14.95 -1.05 23.48
CA ALA A 209 16.03 -2.02 23.37
C ALA A 209 15.52 -3.31 22.70
N TYR A 210 16.34 -3.93 21.86
CA TYR A 210 15.95 -5.19 21.21
C TYR A 210 15.81 -6.34 22.20
N GLU A 211 16.49 -6.26 23.34
CA GLU A 211 16.37 -7.21 24.45
C GLU A 211 14.93 -7.30 24.99
N ASP A 212 14.18 -6.20 24.91
CA ASP A 212 12.79 -6.10 25.35
C ASP A 212 11.79 -6.42 24.23
N ALA A 213 12.25 -6.77 23.01
CA ALA A 213 11.41 -6.83 21.82
C ALA A 213 10.21 -7.77 21.95
N VAL A 214 10.39 -8.92 22.61
CA VAL A 214 9.31 -9.90 22.83
C VAL A 214 8.20 -9.30 23.68
N ASP A 215 8.58 -8.63 24.76
CA ASP A 215 7.65 -8.05 25.72
C ASP A 215 6.96 -6.81 25.12
N VAL A 216 7.71 -5.96 24.40
CA VAL A 216 7.18 -4.80 23.69
C VAL A 216 6.22 -5.21 22.57
N LEU A 217 6.55 -6.21 21.73
CA LEU A 217 5.68 -6.69 20.65
C LEU A 217 4.37 -7.29 21.19
N THR A 218 4.45 -8.02 22.30
CA THR A 218 3.27 -8.60 22.95
C THR A 218 2.39 -7.50 23.55
N ALA A 219 2.98 -6.61 24.34
CA ALA A 219 2.28 -5.49 24.97
C ALA A 219 1.69 -4.52 23.94
N TRP A 220 2.38 -4.25 22.83
CA TRP A 220 1.89 -3.39 21.76
C TRP A 220 0.62 -3.95 21.11
N GLN A 221 0.56 -5.26 20.85
CA GLN A 221 -0.66 -5.89 20.30
C GLN A 221 -1.83 -5.81 21.29
N GLU A 222 -1.61 -6.14 22.56
CA GLU A 222 -2.64 -6.05 23.61
C GLU A 222 -3.12 -4.61 23.82
N TRP A 223 -2.19 -3.65 23.81
CA TRP A 223 -2.48 -2.22 23.88
C TRP A 223 -3.32 -1.75 22.68
N CYS A 224 -3.00 -2.18 21.46
CA CYS A 224 -3.79 -1.85 20.28
C CYS A 224 -5.21 -2.41 20.35
N VAL A 225 -5.40 -3.63 20.85
CA VAL A 225 -6.74 -4.25 20.93
C VAL A 225 -7.59 -3.64 22.04
N SER A 226 -6.98 -3.29 23.18
CA SER A 226 -7.70 -2.75 24.35
C SER A 226 -7.78 -1.23 24.41
N GLY A 227 -6.90 -0.53 23.67
CA GLY A 227 -6.79 0.93 23.65
C GLY A 227 -7.80 1.63 22.74
N PRO A 228 -7.89 2.97 22.81
CA PRO A 228 -8.89 3.75 22.10
C PRO A 228 -8.75 3.66 20.56
N GLU A 229 -9.84 3.87 19.83
CA GLU A 229 -9.82 3.91 18.36
C GLU A 229 -9.13 5.16 17.80
N GLU A 230 -8.99 6.19 18.64
CA GLU A 230 -8.22 7.41 18.40
C GLU A 230 -6.71 7.16 18.25
N LEU A 231 -6.23 5.97 18.60
CA LEU A 231 -4.84 5.56 18.48
C LEU A 231 -4.59 4.83 17.15
N GLY A 232 -3.79 5.43 16.27
CA GLY A 232 -3.24 4.77 15.09
C GLY A 232 -1.75 4.54 15.25
N THR A 233 -1.27 3.29 15.14
CA THR A 233 0.13 2.98 15.46
C THR A 233 0.69 1.84 14.62
N SER A 234 2.01 1.87 14.46
CA SER A 234 2.83 0.81 13.88
C SER A 234 3.98 0.46 14.83
N LEU A 235 4.46 -0.77 14.73
CA LEU A 235 5.69 -1.25 15.37
C LEU A 235 6.62 -1.79 14.30
N VAL A 236 7.93 -1.53 14.41
CA VAL A 236 8.94 -2.07 13.51
C VAL A 236 10.17 -2.47 14.29
N VAL A 237 10.68 -3.66 14.00
CA VAL A 237 12.00 -4.09 14.42
C VAL A 237 13.00 -3.66 13.36
N LEU A 238 13.95 -2.82 13.75
CA LEU A 238 14.96 -2.23 12.87
C LEU A 238 16.32 -2.90 13.09
N PRO A 239 17.08 -3.12 11.99
CA PRO A 239 18.44 -3.63 12.09
C PRO A 239 19.38 -2.58 12.68
N GLY A 240 20.53 -3.01 13.17
CA GLY A 240 21.40 -2.19 14.00
C GLY A 240 21.96 -0.94 13.34
N MET A 241 22.01 -0.89 12.01
CA MET A 241 22.38 0.32 11.26
C MET A 241 21.48 1.53 11.56
N PHE A 242 20.26 1.32 12.08
CA PHE A 242 19.34 2.38 12.48
C PHE A 242 19.29 2.61 13.99
N GLY A 243 19.95 1.77 14.77
CA GLY A 243 19.89 1.82 16.24
C GLY A 243 21.15 2.41 16.87
N PRO A 244 21.06 2.90 18.12
CA PRO A 244 22.19 3.44 18.84
C PRO A 244 23.33 2.42 18.99
N GLY A 245 24.55 2.82 18.66
CA GLY A 245 25.73 1.96 18.77
C GLY A 245 25.73 0.75 17.84
N GLY A 246 24.95 0.78 16.75
CA GLY A 246 24.90 -0.31 15.77
C GLY A 246 24.08 -1.52 16.23
N ARG A 247 23.20 -1.36 17.23
CA ARG A 247 22.38 -2.44 17.80
C ARG A 247 20.95 -2.38 17.26
N PRO A 248 20.30 -3.52 16.99
CA PRO A 248 18.87 -3.53 16.66
C PRO A 248 18.03 -2.81 17.70
N VAL A 249 16.90 -2.25 17.26
CA VAL A 249 15.93 -1.56 18.13
C VAL A 249 14.50 -1.86 17.70
N VAL A 250 13.56 -1.73 18.63
CA VAL A 250 12.13 -1.73 18.33
C VAL A 250 11.63 -0.29 18.35
N ARG A 251 11.01 0.14 17.25
CA ARG A 251 10.38 1.46 17.14
C ARG A 251 8.87 1.29 17.15
N VAL A 252 8.18 2.02 18.02
CA VAL A 252 6.72 2.16 18.01
C VAL A 252 6.39 3.61 17.73
N TRP A 253 5.63 3.86 16.67
CA TRP A 253 5.29 5.22 16.25
C TRP A 253 3.85 5.28 15.72
N GLY A 254 3.31 6.49 15.66
CA GLY A 254 1.94 6.69 15.23
C GLY A 254 1.39 8.06 15.57
N VAL A 255 0.06 8.11 15.62
CA VAL A 255 -0.72 9.31 15.92
C VAL A 255 -1.84 9.00 16.91
N HIS A 256 -2.17 9.99 17.72
CA HIS A 256 -3.36 10.01 18.57
C HIS A 256 -4.26 11.19 18.17
N LEU A 257 -5.57 10.96 18.01
CA LEU A 257 -6.57 11.99 17.64
C LEU A 257 -6.91 12.99 18.76
N GLY A 258 -6.20 12.91 19.88
CA GLY A 258 -6.40 13.72 21.07
C GLY A 258 -5.22 14.63 21.39
N ALA A 259 -5.32 15.32 22.53
CA ALA A 259 -4.28 16.19 23.04
C ALA A 259 -3.01 15.42 23.44
N PRO A 260 -1.83 16.07 23.50
CA PRO A 260 -0.58 15.41 23.87
C PRO A 260 -0.62 14.67 25.21
N ALA A 261 -1.31 15.19 26.21
CA ALA A 261 -1.45 14.51 27.50
C ALA A 261 -2.16 13.15 27.40
N GLN A 262 -3.07 12.98 26.44
CA GLN A 262 -3.72 11.70 26.19
C GLN A 262 -2.78 10.72 25.48
N ALA A 263 -1.98 11.21 24.53
CA ALA A 263 -0.94 10.40 23.90
C ALA A 263 0.11 9.92 24.92
N GLU A 264 0.55 10.80 25.84
CA GLU A 264 1.46 10.44 26.92
C GLU A 264 0.87 9.34 27.83
N ALA A 265 -0.39 9.49 28.25
CA ALA A 265 -1.07 8.50 29.08
C ALA A 265 -1.17 7.12 28.38
N GLU A 266 -1.45 7.10 27.08
CA GLU A 266 -1.47 5.86 26.31
C GLU A 266 -0.08 5.20 26.21
N LEU A 267 0.98 6.00 26.06
CA LEU A 267 2.35 5.50 26.04
C LEU A 267 2.81 5.01 27.41
N ASP A 268 2.35 5.62 28.50
CA ASP A 268 2.58 5.13 29.86
C ASP A 268 1.95 3.75 30.02
N ALA A 269 0.72 3.58 29.56
CA ALA A 269 0.03 2.29 29.58
C ALA A 269 0.73 1.23 28.71
N LEU A 270 1.38 1.60 27.61
CA LEU A 270 2.23 0.68 26.83
C LEU A 270 3.49 0.30 27.63
N THR A 271 4.11 1.27 28.29
CA THR A 271 5.36 1.09 29.07
C THR A 271 5.13 0.17 30.27
N GLU A 272 4.02 0.37 30.99
CA GLU A 272 3.60 -0.49 32.09
C GLU A 272 3.33 -1.92 31.64
N ARG A 273 2.61 -2.11 30.53
CA ARG A 273 2.31 -3.44 29.98
C ARG A 273 3.57 -4.18 29.50
N ALA A 274 4.49 -3.47 28.86
CA ALA A 274 5.74 -4.05 28.39
C ALA A 274 6.70 -4.40 29.54
N ALA A 275 6.48 -3.85 30.74
CA ALA A 275 7.38 -3.96 31.89
C ALA A 275 8.84 -3.59 31.55
N ALA A 276 9.02 -2.70 30.58
CA ALA A 276 10.30 -2.23 30.07
C ALA A 276 10.27 -0.69 30.00
N LYS A 277 11.43 -0.05 29.81
CA LYS A 277 11.52 1.40 29.60
C LYS A 277 12.03 1.69 28.19
N PRO A 278 11.42 2.66 27.48
CA PRO A 278 11.94 3.05 26.18
C PRO A 278 13.30 3.74 26.34
N LEU A 279 14.20 3.52 25.38
CA LEU A 279 15.46 4.25 25.21
C LEU A 279 15.21 5.73 24.93
N SER A 280 14.15 6.03 24.18
CA SER A 280 13.67 7.38 23.93
C SER A 280 12.16 7.41 23.73
N ARG A 281 11.56 8.54 24.07
CA ARG A 281 10.14 8.85 23.81
C ARG A 281 10.06 10.29 23.29
N THR A 282 9.23 10.49 22.28
CA THR A 282 8.87 11.80 21.74
C THR A 282 7.36 11.88 21.57
N VAL A 283 6.75 12.95 22.06
CA VAL A 283 5.36 13.32 21.78
C VAL A 283 5.38 14.72 21.18
N GLY A 284 4.84 14.84 19.96
CA GLY A 284 4.86 16.06 19.17
C GLY A 284 3.84 17.10 19.62
N ALA A 285 3.92 18.29 19.03
CA ALA A 285 2.86 19.27 19.13
C ALA A 285 1.61 18.81 18.36
N PRO A 286 0.41 19.17 18.82
CA PRO A 286 -0.81 18.83 18.11
C PRO A 286 -0.92 19.67 16.82
N GLY A 287 -1.21 19.04 15.68
CA GLY A 287 -1.26 19.71 14.37
C GLY A 287 -2.25 19.09 13.39
N PRO A 288 -2.53 19.76 12.25
CA PRO A 288 -3.33 19.18 11.18
C PRO A 288 -2.70 17.87 10.67
N TYR A 289 -3.54 16.87 10.32
CA TYR A 289 -3.04 15.58 9.83
C TYR A 289 -2.04 15.69 8.68
N ALA A 290 -2.30 16.59 7.73
CA ALA A 290 -1.42 16.81 6.60
C ALA A 290 0.01 17.17 7.04
N ASP A 291 0.15 17.99 8.08
CA ASP A 291 1.45 18.43 8.59
C ASP A 291 2.14 17.30 9.38
N VAL A 292 1.37 16.60 10.22
CA VAL A 292 1.87 15.46 10.98
C VAL A 292 2.37 14.36 10.03
N MET A 293 1.62 14.03 8.99
CA MET A 293 2.03 13.05 7.98
C MET A 293 3.21 13.54 7.15
N HIS A 294 3.24 14.83 6.81
CA HIS A 294 4.37 15.40 6.09
C HIS A 294 5.66 15.24 6.88
N GLU A 295 5.66 15.68 8.14
CA GLU A 295 6.83 15.58 9.02
C GLU A 295 7.22 14.12 9.26
N ALA A 296 6.26 13.24 9.57
CA ALA A 296 6.53 11.84 9.85
C ALA A 296 7.07 11.05 8.65
N LEU A 297 6.70 11.43 7.42
CA LEU A 297 7.01 10.66 6.21
C LEU A 297 8.09 11.29 5.33
N CYS A 298 8.28 12.61 5.41
CA CYS A 298 9.20 13.37 4.56
C CYS A 298 10.22 14.18 5.37
N GLY A 299 10.06 14.27 6.70
CA GLY A 299 10.95 15.06 7.56
C GLY A 299 10.94 16.53 7.16
N SER A 300 12.11 17.06 6.83
CA SER A 300 12.30 18.46 6.43
C SER A 300 12.14 18.72 4.93
N LEU A 301 11.94 17.68 4.11
CA LEU A 301 11.74 17.84 2.68
C LEU A 301 10.42 18.58 2.41
N THR A 302 10.32 19.31 1.31
CA THR A 302 9.02 19.78 0.81
C THR A 302 8.22 18.59 0.25
N VAL A 303 6.91 18.80 0.03
CA VAL A 303 6.05 17.80 -0.64
C VAL A 303 6.62 17.40 -2.01
N ALA A 304 7.12 18.36 -2.79
CA ALA A 304 7.72 18.11 -4.09
C ALA A 304 9.04 17.32 -3.98
N GLN A 305 9.90 17.66 -3.01
CA GLN A 305 11.14 16.91 -2.76
C GLN A 305 10.88 15.48 -2.29
N CYS A 306 9.78 15.24 -1.58
CA CYS A 306 9.43 13.91 -1.10
C CYS A 306 9.00 12.94 -2.21
N HIS A 307 8.73 13.43 -3.42
CA HIS A 307 8.43 12.59 -4.57
C HIS A 307 9.65 11.76 -4.99
N ARG A 308 9.39 10.63 -5.64
CA ARG A 308 10.43 9.70 -6.11
C ARG A 308 11.42 10.41 -7.04
N THR A 309 12.71 10.17 -6.86
CA THR A 309 13.75 10.71 -7.75
C THR A 309 13.40 10.49 -9.22
N GLY A 310 13.46 11.57 -10.00
CA GLY A 310 13.14 11.58 -11.42
C GLY A 310 11.65 11.75 -11.77
N THR A 311 10.74 11.93 -10.80
CA THR A 311 9.33 12.27 -11.12
C THR A 311 9.01 13.76 -11.05
N GLY A 312 10.01 14.60 -10.76
CA GLY A 312 9.93 16.05 -10.71
C GLY A 312 11.33 16.66 -10.64
N GLU A 313 11.43 17.97 -10.86
CA GLU A 313 12.71 18.70 -10.87
C GLU A 313 13.41 18.67 -9.51
N GLU A 314 12.64 18.80 -8.42
CA GLU A 314 13.13 18.81 -7.04
C GLU A 314 13.06 17.44 -6.35
N ALA A 315 12.62 16.39 -7.05
CA ALA A 315 12.28 15.12 -6.42
C ALA A 315 13.53 14.35 -5.91
N GLU A 316 13.57 14.07 -4.61
CA GLU A 316 14.70 13.47 -3.88
C GLU A 316 14.34 12.11 -3.23
N GLY A 317 13.06 11.72 -3.26
CA GLY A 317 12.55 10.51 -2.61
C GLY A 317 13.16 9.22 -3.15
N HIS A 318 13.55 8.34 -2.24
CA HIS A 318 14.23 7.09 -2.57
C HIS A 318 13.32 6.07 -3.29
N ARG A 319 13.97 5.11 -3.95
CA ARG A 319 13.37 3.90 -4.53
C ARG A 319 13.71 2.69 -3.68
N HIS A 320 12.87 1.66 -3.69
CA HIS A 320 13.14 0.44 -2.94
C HIS A 320 14.04 -0.50 -3.75
N PRO A 321 15.10 -1.05 -3.15
CA PRO A 321 15.98 -1.98 -3.82
C PRO A 321 15.30 -3.34 -4.04
N TYR A 322 16.03 -4.32 -4.59
CA TYR A 322 15.53 -5.68 -4.71
C TYR A 322 15.09 -6.23 -3.36
N THR A 323 13.85 -6.69 -3.27
CA THR A 323 13.20 -6.95 -2.00
C THR A 323 12.43 -8.26 -2.04
N ARG A 324 12.46 -9.02 -0.95
CA ARG A 324 11.50 -10.10 -0.70
C ARG A 324 10.73 -9.83 0.58
N GLN A 325 9.43 -10.10 0.53
CA GLN A 325 8.51 -9.83 1.63
C GLN A 325 7.48 -10.93 1.83
N SER A 326 6.99 -11.03 3.06
CA SER A 326 5.90 -11.90 3.48
C SER A 326 5.01 -11.13 4.46
N TYR A 327 3.75 -10.93 4.11
CA TYR A 327 2.78 -10.22 4.97
C TYR A 327 1.51 -11.05 5.14
N ARG A 328 0.91 -10.96 6.33
CA ARG A 328 -0.37 -11.58 6.69
C ARG A 328 -1.20 -10.62 7.53
N LEU A 329 -2.52 -10.72 7.40
CA LEU A 329 -3.45 -10.15 8.35
C LEU A 329 -3.64 -11.14 9.51
N THR A 330 -3.72 -10.63 10.73
CA THR A 330 -3.98 -11.44 11.94
C THR A 330 -5.17 -10.89 12.71
N GLY A 331 -6.00 -11.78 13.25
CA GLY A 331 -7.29 -11.44 13.87
C GLY A 331 -7.24 -11.24 15.39
N ARG A 332 -6.07 -11.44 16.02
CA ARG A 332 -5.91 -11.35 17.47
C ARG A 332 -4.48 -10.96 17.84
N ALA A 333 -4.30 -10.52 19.08
CA ALA A 333 -2.98 -10.38 19.67
C ALA A 333 -2.29 -11.75 19.78
N ALA A 334 -1.01 -11.80 19.41
CA ALA A 334 -0.16 -12.95 19.61
C ALA A 334 0.16 -13.12 21.10
N THR A 335 0.26 -14.37 21.55
CA THR A 335 0.82 -14.70 22.87
C THR A 335 2.30 -14.36 22.92
N ARG A 336 2.88 -14.24 24.12
CA ARG A 336 4.33 -14.02 24.27
C ARG A 336 5.19 -15.05 23.53
N ALA A 337 4.79 -16.32 23.53
CA ALA A 337 5.50 -17.39 22.83
C ALA A 337 5.44 -17.22 21.30
N GLU A 338 4.29 -16.81 20.78
CA GLU A 338 4.12 -16.49 19.35
C GLU A 338 4.91 -15.22 18.97
N SER A 339 4.91 -14.18 19.80
CA SER A 339 5.76 -12.99 19.61
C SER A 339 7.25 -13.33 19.58
N ALA A 340 7.70 -14.27 20.43
CA ALA A 340 9.07 -14.76 20.40
C ALA A 340 9.39 -15.51 19.09
N ALA A 341 8.46 -16.33 18.59
CA ALA A 341 8.62 -17.01 17.30
C ALA A 341 8.68 -16.03 16.11
N LEU A 342 7.89 -14.94 16.17
CA LEU A 342 7.95 -13.87 15.16
C LEU A 342 9.33 -13.18 15.16
N LEU A 343 9.89 -12.90 16.35
CA LEU A 343 11.21 -12.29 16.46
C LEU A 343 12.35 -13.23 16.06
N ASP A 344 12.23 -14.52 16.36
CA ASP A 344 13.18 -15.55 15.92
C ASP A 344 13.25 -15.62 14.38
N ALA A 345 12.09 -15.53 13.70
CA ALA A 345 12.04 -15.50 12.24
C ALA A 345 12.65 -14.24 11.61
N TRP A 346 12.67 -13.11 12.33
CA TRP A 346 13.41 -11.91 11.91
C TRP A 346 14.93 -12.13 11.94
N ASP A 347 15.39 -12.98 12.87
CA ASP A 347 16.76 -13.45 13.08
C ASP A 347 17.77 -12.31 13.39
N PRO A 348 18.14 -12.08 14.66
CA PRO A 348 19.14 -11.08 15.03
C PRO A 348 20.55 -11.45 14.56
N ALA A 349 20.87 -12.72 14.30
CA ALA A 349 22.22 -13.12 13.87
C ALA A 349 22.57 -12.56 12.48
N LEU A 350 21.55 -12.31 11.64
CA LEU A 350 21.72 -11.69 10.33
C LEU A 350 22.09 -10.19 10.38
N ASP A 351 22.11 -9.56 11.56
CA ASP A 351 22.47 -8.15 11.70
C ASP A 351 23.95 -7.88 11.49
N GLN A 352 24.78 -8.87 11.82
CA GLN A 352 26.23 -8.78 11.69
C GLN A 352 26.69 -8.67 10.22
N GLU A 353 25.78 -8.80 9.27
CA GLU A 353 26.03 -8.71 7.83
C GLU A 353 25.51 -7.41 7.20
N GLY A 354 25.07 -6.42 8.01
CA GLY A 354 24.66 -5.10 7.50
C GLY A 354 23.41 -5.14 6.61
N ARG A 355 22.48 -6.08 6.88
CA ARG A 355 21.32 -6.36 6.03
C ARG A 355 20.11 -5.52 6.41
N GLU A 356 19.46 -4.94 5.40
CA GLU A 356 18.21 -4.19 5.54
C GLU A 356 17.03 -5.15 5.67
N ARG A 357 16.60 -5.42 6.90
CA ARG A 357 15.48 -6.31 7.19
C ARG A 357 14.57 -5.75 8.26
N TYR A 358 13.28 -5.94 8.11
CA TYR A 358 12.25 -5.34 8.94
C TYR A 358 11.24 -6.40 9.33
N LEU A 359 10.80 -6.40 10.59
CA LEU A 359 9.50 -6.93 10.99
C LEU A 359 8.61 -5.72 11.20
N LEU A 360 7.56 -5.56 10.39
CA LEU A 360 6.61 -4.46 10.42
C LEU A 360 5.24 -4.96 10.88
N CYS A 361 4.68 -4.27 11.85
CA CYS A 361 3.32 -4.46 12.34
C CYS A 361 2.55 -3.15 12.21
N ILE A 362 1.33 -3.20 11.69
CA ILE A 362 0.41 -2.06 11.61
C ILE A 362 -0.87 -2.43 12.32
N ALA A 363 -1.29 -1.61 13.28
CA ALA A 363 -2.57 -1.79 13.96
C ALA A 363 -3.70 -1.36 13.00
N VAL A 364 -4.65 -2.26 12.80
CA VAL A 364 -5.88 -2.03 12.03
C VAL A 364 -7.09 -2.33 12.93
N GLY A 365 -8.25 -2.58 12.33
CA GLY A 365 -9.47 -2.91 13.08
C GLY A 365 -10.31 -1.69 13.45
N GLY A 366 -10.92 -1.68 14.64
CA GLY A 366 -11.83 -0.63 15.12
C GLY A 366 -13.03 -0.43 14.20
N ALA A 367 -13.20 0.79 13.68
CA ALA A 367 -14.21 1.12 12.68
C ALA A 367 -14.18 0.23 11.44
N ALA A 368 -13.01 -0.27 11.03
CA ALA A 368 -12.91 -1.19 9.92
C ALA A 368 -13.59 -2.55 10.20
N ASN A 369 -13.65 -2.99 11.47
CA ASN A 369 -14.27 -4.26 11.87
C ASN A 369 -15.81 -4.18 11.92
N ARG A 370 -16.41 -2.98 11.93
CA ARG A 370 -17.88 -2.81 12.02
C ARG A 370 -18.61 -3.01 10.69
N VAL A 371 -17.89 -3.01 9.58
CA VAL A 371 -18.45 -3.27 8.26
C VAL A 371 -18.54 -4.78 8.03
N SER A 372 -19.67 -5.27 7.51
CA SER A 372 -19.83 -6.70 7.20
C SER A 372 -18.75 -7.18 6.21
N PRO A 373 -18.19 -8.40 6.38
CA PRO A 373 -17.21 -9.01 5.45
C PRO A 373 -17.64 -9.03 3.98
N THR A 374 -18.95 -9.01 3.71
CA THR A 374 -19.52 -9.07 2.34
C THR A 374 -20.08 -7.73 1.86
N ALA A 375 -20.08 -6.68 2.70
CA ALA A 375 -20.59 -5.36 2.31
C ALA A 375 -19.71 -4.67 1.25
N THR A 376 -18.44 -5.06 1.16
CA THR A 376 -17.50 -4.68 0.10
C THR A 376 -16.67 -5.89 -0.31
N ALA A 377 -15.82 -5.77 -1.33
CA ALA A 377 -14.90 -6.83 -1.70
C ALA A 377 -13.79 -7.09 -0.67
N TYR A 378 -13.44 -6.10 0.17
CA TYR A 378 -12.50 -6.27 1.28
C TYR A 378 -13.11 -7.18 2.37
N ALA A 379 -12.62 -8.43 2.43
CA ALA A 379 -13.21 -9.49 3.23
C ALA A 379 -12.74 -9.53 4.70
N HIS A 380 -11.49 -9.18 4.98
CA HIS A 380 -10.82 -9.41 6.27
C HIS A 380 -11.20 -8.35 7.32
N ARG A 381 -12.48 -8.31 7.67
CA ARG A 381 -13.09 -7.40 8.64
C ARG A 381 -12.89 -7.85 10.09
N ASP A 382 -12.27 -8.99 10.34
CA ASP A 382 -11.87 -9.48 11.66
C ASP A 382 -10.41 -9.13 12.01
N ALA A 383 -9.62 -8.70 11.03
CA ALA A 383 -8.21 -8.36 11.22
C ALA A 383 -8.02 -7.25 12.26
N GLN A 384 -7.06 -7.46 13.15
CA GLN A 384 -6.56 -6.50 14.13
C GLN A 384 -5.18 -5.96 13.74
N PHE A 385 -4.39 -6.74 12.99
CA PHE A 385 -3.06 -6.35 12.56
C PHE A 385 -2.75 -6.75 11.12
N LEU A 386 -1.91 -5.96 10.46
CA LEU A 386 -1.08 -6.42 9.36
C LEU A 386 0.32 -6.66 9.93
N ILE A 387 0.82 -7.88 9.83
CA ILE A 387 2.17 -8.25 10.29
C ILE A 387 2.93 -8.80 9.11
N GLY A 388 4.18 -8.38 8.94
CA GLY A 388 5.04 -9.03 7.98
C GLY A 388 6.48 -8.58 8.01
N TYR A 389 7.20 -9.15 7.06
CA TYR A 389 8.63 -9.11 6.99
C TYR A 389 9.06 -8.60 5.63
N GLN A 390 10.14 -7.84 5.63
CA GLN A 390 10.76 -7.38 4.40
C GLN A 390 12.28 -7.46 4.54
N MET A 391 12.95 -7.95 3.51
CA MET A 391 14.41 -7.92 3.42
C MET A 391 14.83 -7.41 2.04
N ALA A 392 15.80 -6.49 2.05
CA ALA A 392 16.28 -5.78 0.88
C ALA A 392 17.76 -6.06 0.59
N CYS A 393 18.13 -6.02 -0.70
CA CYS A 393 19.50 -6.06 -1.19
C CYS A 393 19.72 -4.88 -2.15
N ARG A 394 20.54 -3.91 -1.73
CA ARG A 394 20.80 -2.67 -2.47
C ARG A 394 21.56 -2.89 -3.78
N ASP A 395 22.52 -3.82 -3.78
CA ASP A 395 23.39 -4.10 -4.94
C ASP A 395 23.39 -5.59 -5.26
N LEU A 396 22.47 -5.98 -6.16
CA LEU A 396 22.40 -7.34 -6.69
C LEU A 396 23.62 -7.74 -7.51
N ALA A 397 24.31 -6.78 -8.13
CA ALA A 397 25.48 -7.08 -8.96
C ALA A 397 26.68 -7.47 -8.08
N ALA A 398 26.83 -6.80 -6.93
CA ALA A 398 27.82 -7.16 -5.92
C ALA A 398 27.48 -8.47 -5.17
N ASP A 399 26.19 -8.86 -5.14
CA ASP A 399 25.73 -10.05 -4.41
C ASP A 399 24.77 -10.94 -5.22
N PRO A 400 25.30 -11.72 -6.20
CA PRO A 400 24.48 -12.60 -7.03
C PRO A 400 23.72 -13.70 -6.28
N GLY A 401 24.14 -14.01 -5.04
CA GLY A 401 23.47 -14.99 -4.18
C GLY A 401 22.28 -14.41 -3.40
N ALA A 402 22.10 -13.09 -3.40
CA ALA A 402 21.02 -12.42 -2.65
C ALA A 402 19.62 -12.94 -3.00
N PRO A 403 19.22 -13.16 -4.27
CA PRO A 403 17.88 -13.64 -4.62
C PRO A 403 17.47 -14.91 -3.87
N GLY A 404 18.30 -15.95 -3.92
CA GLY A 404 18.02 -17.22 -3.26
C GLY A 404 17.95 -17.09 -1.74
N ARG A 405 18.87 -16.32 -1.13
CA ARG A 405 18.89 -16.11 0.32
C ARG A 405 17.69 -15.30 0.82
N LEU A 406 17.33 -14.22 0.13
CA LEU A 406 16.17 -13.39 0.46
C LEU A 406 14.87 -14.18 0.32
N THR A 407 14.75 -15.04 -0.71
CA THR A 407 13.61 -15.95 -0.85
C THR A 407 13.54 -16.96 0.30
N ALA A 408 14.65 -17.61 0.65
CA ALA A 408 14.68 -18.57 1.76
C ALA A 408 14.32 -17.91 3.11
N TRP A 409 14.77 -16.67 3.33
CA TRP A 409 14.37 -15.90 4.51
C TRP A 409 12.89 -15.53 4.49
N ALA A 410 12.36 -15.08 3.35
CA ALA A 410 10.94 -14.76 3.23
C ALA A 410 10.03 -15.99 3.44
N ASP A 411 10.50 -17.19 3.07
CA ASP A 411 9.81 -18.46 3.33
C ASP A 411 9.77 -18.81 4.82
N ARG A 412 10.89 -18.63 5.54
CA ARG A 412 10.95 -18.76 7.00
C ARG A 412 9.99 -17.79 7.68
N ALA A 413 10.01 -16.53 7.26
CA ALA A 413 9.11 -15.49 7.74
C ALA A 413 7.63 -15.83 7.49
N ALA A 414 7.30 -16.36 6.31
CA ALA A 414 5.94 -16.81 6.01
C ALA A 414 5.49 -17.94 6.95
N ALA A 415 6.37 -18.91 7.23
CA ALA A 415 6.06 -20.02 8.13
C ALA A 415 5.78 -19.55 9.58
N ALA A 416 6.44 -18.49 10.05
CA ALA A 416 6.19 -17.92 11.37
C ALA A 416 4.86 -17.14 11.46
N LEU A 417 4.39 -16.58 10.35
CA LEU A 417 3.10 -15.86 10.29
C LEU A 417 1.90 -16.81 10.17
N GLU A 418 2.08 -17.97 9.54
CA GLU A 418 0.99 -18.87 9.18
C GLU A 418 0.06 -19.25 10.35
N PRO A 419 0.55 -19.57 11.57
CA PRO A 419 -0.33 -19.91 12.69
C PRO A 419 -1.23 -18.76 13.18
N LEU A 420 -0.89 -17.52 12.84
CA LEU A 420 -1.61 -16.31 13.26
C LEU A 420 -2.51 -15.73 12.16
N ALA A 421 -2.35 -16.19 10.92
CA ALA A 421 -2.97 -15.60 9.75
C ALA A 421 -4.48 -15.83 9.71
N CYS A 422 -5.25 -14.77 9.45
CA CYS A 422 -6.66 -14.84 9.06
C CYS A 422 -6.90 -14.43 7.60
N GLY A 423 -5.84 -14.02 6.89
CA GLY A 423 -5.90 -13.61 5.49
C GLY A 423 -4.66 -12.88 5.01
N SER A 424 -4.76 -12.34 3.80
CA SER A 424 -3.72 -11.53 3.15
C SER A 424 -4.30 -10.22 2.65
N TYR A 425 -3.46 -9.19 2.54
CA TYR A 425 -3.87 -7.87 2.11
C TYR A 425 -3.37 -7.54 0.72
N VAL A 426 -4.27 -7.23 -0.22
CA VAL A 426 -3.96 -7.09 -1.67
C VAL A 426 -2.85 -6.07 -1.94
N ASN A 427 -2.80 -4.97 -1.16
CA ASN A 427 -1.78 -3.94 -1.34
C ASN A 427 -0.45 -4.24 -0.60
N PHE A 428 -0.38 -5.30 0.20
CA PHE A 428 0.85 -5.84 0.78
C PHE A 428 0.99 -7.33 0.39
N PRO A 429 1.13 -7.64 -0.90
CA PRO A 429 1.24 -9.02 -1.32
C PRO A 429 2.60 -9.59 -0.89
N SER A 430 2.59 -10.87 -0.52
CA SER A 430 3.84 -11.62 -0.35
C SER A 430 4.55 -11.75 -1.70
N SER A 431 5.88 -11.86 -1.70
CA SER A 431 6.64 -12.06 -2.94
C SER A 431 6.36 -13.41 -3.60
N ARG A 432 5.91 -14.40 -2.82
CA ARG A 432 5.38 -15.66 -3.35
C ARG A 432 3.86 -15.61 -3.38
N VAL A 433 3.32 -15.92 -4.55
CA VAL A 433 1.89 -16.12 -4.75
C VAL A 433 1.56 -17.55 -4.36
N GLY A 434 0.71 -17.72 -3.34
CA GLY A 434 0.20 -19.04 -2.93
C GLY A 434 -0.71 -19.65 -4.00
N GLN A 435 -0.88 -20.98 -3.98
CA GLN A 435 -1.75 -21.66 -4.95
C GLN A 435 -3.24 -21.25 -4.83
N ASP A 436 -3.72 -21.00 -3.60
CA ASP A 436 -5.10 -20.57 -3.33
C ASP A 436 -5.19 -19.09 -2.93
N TRP A 437 -4.37 -18.25 -3.58
CA TRP A 437 -4.26 -16.83 -3.24
C TRP A 437 -5.60 -16.10 -3.24
N GLU A 438 -6.54 -16.43 -4.15
CA GLU A 438 -7.86 -15.78 -4.17
C GLU A 438 -8.63 -15.99 -2.86
N LYS A 439 -8.51 -17.16 -2.23
CA LYS A 439 -9.09 -17.42 -0.92
C LYS A 439 -8.40 -16.56 0.14
N ASP A 440 -7.08 -16.46 0.07
CA ASP A 440 -6.30 -15.70 1.07
C ASP A 440 -6.60 -14.20 1.04
N PHE A 441 -6.89 -13.60 -0.12
CA PHE A 441 -7.19 -12.16 -0.24
C PHE A 441 -8.68 -11.81 -0.15
N PHE A 442 -9.57 -12.72 -0.57
CA PHE A 442 -10.99 -12.41 -0.75
C PHE A 442 -11.93 -13.32 0.03
N GLY A 443 -11.44 -14.40 0.65
CA GLY A 443 -12.26 -15.31 1.44
C GLY A 443 -13.48 -15.84 0.67
N GLU A 444 -14.68 -15.56 1.20
CA GLU A 444 -15.96 -15.93 0.58
C GLU A 444 -16.35 -15.03 -0.61
N ASN A 445 -15.82 -13.81 -0.69
CA ASN A 445 -16.15 -12.84 -1.73
C ASN A 445 -15.64 -13.24 -3.12
N ARG A 446 -14.73 -14.22 -3.21
CA ARG A 446 -14.11 -14.67 -4.48
C ARG A 446 -15.13 -15.07 -5.56
N ALA A 447 -16.24 -15.71 -5.17
CA ALA A 447 -17.23 -16.19 -6.12
C ALA A 447 -17.94 -15.02 -6.81
N ARG A 448 -18.40 -14.04 -6.01
CA ARG A 448 -19.01 -12.81 -6.50
C ARG A 448 -18.02 -11.98 -7.31
N LEU A 449 -16.77 -11.86 -6.88
CA LEU A 449 -15.73 -11.14 -7.64
C LEU A 449 -15.52 -11.76 -9.04
N ARG A 450 -15.53 -13.09 -9.16
CA ARG A 450 -15.47 -13.76 -10.47
C ARG A 450 -16.71 -13.52 -11.33
N GLU A 451 -17.90 -13.38 -10.73
CA GLU A 451 -19.12 -12.98 -11.45
C GLU A 451 -19.00 -11.57 -12.00
N VAL A 452 -18.55 -10.62 -11.17
CA VAL A 452 -18.30 -9.23 -11.60
C VAL A 452 -17.24 -9.20 -12.71
N LYS A 453 -16.14 -9.95 -12.57
CA LYS A 453 -15.11 -10.05 -13.62
C LYS A 453 -15.72 -10.51 -14.95
N ARG A 454 -16.54 -11.56 -14.95
CA ARG A 454 -17.22 -12.03 -16.18
C ARG A 454 -18.17 -10.99 -16.78
N ALA A 455 -18.80 -10.15 -15.97
CA ALA A 455 -19.72 -9.13 -16.45
C ALA A 455 -19.01 -7.92 -17.08
N TYR A 456 -17.90 -7.47 -16.49
CA TYR A 456 -17.22 -6.23 -16.90
C TYR A 456 -15.95 -6.43 -17.73
N ASP A 457 -15.33 -7.61 -17.66
CA ASP A 457 -14.15 -7.98 -18.45
C ASP A 457 -14.18 -9.48 -18.82
N PRO A 458 -15.15 -9.91 -19.66
CA PRO A 458 -15.35 -11.31 -20.04
C PRO A 458 -14.16 -11.93 -20.80
N ASP A 459 -13.37 -11.10 -21.47
CA ASP A 459 -12.23 -11.52 -22.29
C ASP A 459 -10.90 -11.58 -21.51
N ASP A 460 -10.95 -11.30 -20.19
CA ASP A 460 -9.76 -11.24 -19.32
C ASP A 460 -8.69 -10.27 -19.87
N PHE A 461 -9.14 -9.10 -20.34
CA PHE A 461 -8.30 -8.07 -20.93
C PHE A 461 -7.37 -7.44 -19.88
N PHE A 462 -7.90 -7.15 -18.70
CA PHE A 462 -7.11 -6.66 -17.57
C PHE A 462 -6.64 -7.84 -16.71
N ARG A 463 -5.37 -8.22 -16.85
CA ARG A 463 -4.82 -9.40 -16.19
C ARG A 463 -3.38 -9.23 -15.71
N HIS A 464 -3.09 -9.82 -14.56
CA HIS A 464 -1.76 -9.96 -13.97
C HIS A 464 -1.71 -11.27 -13.17
N ALA A 465 -0.60 -11.55 -12.47
CA ALA A 465 -0.42 -12.83 -11.77
C ALA A 465 -1.45 -13.10 -10.65
N GLN A 466 -2.18 -12.08 -10.20
CA GLN A 466 -3.20 -12.16 -9.14
C GLN A 466 -4.48 -11.40 -9.55
N SER A 467 -4.77 -11.32 -10.86
CA SER A 467 -6.05 -10.77 -11.32
C SER A 467 -7.15 -11.80 -11.18
N ILE A 468 -8.33 -11.35 -10.75
CA ILE A 468 -9.46 -12.22 -10.43
C ILE A 468 -9.91 -13.01 -11.65
N GLY A 469 -10.08 -14.33 -11.47
CA GLY A 469 -10.56 -15.20 -12.54
C GLY A 469 -9.60 -15.34 -13.73
N GLY A 470 -8.37 -14.82 -13.60
CA GLY A 470 -7.35 -14.87 -14.63
C GLY A 470 -6.96 -16.32 -14.94
N ARG A 471 -6.81 -16.63 -16.23
CA ARG A 471 -6.14 -17.88 -16.62
C ARG A 471 -4.67 -17.80 -16.19
N PRO A 472 -4.03 -18.90 -15.76
CA PRO A 472 -2.61 -18.89 -15.44
C PRO A 472 -1.83 -18.24 -16.59
N LEU A 473 -1.05 -17.20 -16.28
CA LEU A 473 -0.15 -16.62 -17.27
C LEU A 473 0.85 -17.71 -17.63
N THR A 474 0.78 -18.24 -18.85
CA THR A 474 1.81 -19.15 -19.36
C THR A 474 3.11 -18.39 -19.39
N THR A 475 3.96 -18.57 -18.38
CA THR A 475 5.35 -18.16 -18.43
C THR A 475 6.00 -19.04 -19.48
N LYS A 476 6.29 -18.49 -20.67
CA LYS A 476 7.48 -18.96 -21.37
C LYS A 476 8.61 -18.68 -20.40
N ALA A 477 9.17 -19.72 -19.81
CA ALA A 477 10.39 -19.61 -19.02
C ALA A 477 11.39 -18.81 -19.85
N ALA A 478 11.81 -17.66 -19.34
CA ALA A 478 12.99 -17.00 -19.87
C ALA A 478 14.15 -17.97 -19.61
N SER A 479 14.60 -18.60 -20.68
CA SER A 479 15.81 -19.44 -20.71
C SER A 479 17.06 -18.60 -20.52
#